data_AF-A0A428D9T6-F1
#
_entry.id   AF-A0A428D9T6-F1
#
_cell.length_a   1.000
_cell.length_b   1.000
_cell.length_c   1.000
_cell.angle_alpha   90.00
_cell.angle_beta   90.00
_cell.angle_gamma   90.00
#
_symmetry.space_group_name_H-M   'P 1'
#
loop_
_entity.id
_entity.type
_entity.pdbx_description
1 polymer ?
#
loop_
_entity_poly.entity_id
_entity_poly.type
_entity_poly.pdbx_seq_one_letter_code
_entity_poly.pdbx_strand_id
1 'polypeptide(L)'
;MTKTYAIRPLSYSNFTNREFESLMMDTHQSLATFSKANKDEAMYAKHLEPFKTKLDDFQAQLAVVETKESSNLTEVDRNRDSALVGLFTLHRGFAKIKDTKLKEAHETLKPVFAKYKDITKHSNDVETAEIKSLLKTLSETPYHEAVTSLGLTPMLTAVVNAQEEYDQVESKARASKSAKEVGKTRQLRTELSTSYDLFMRYTAASAEAYPEKEHLTQLLKELNRIRDSKRRLITSSKKDKKTKPAEPAQAAG
;
A
#
# COMPACT_ATOMS: atom_id res chain seq x y z
N MET A 1 40.47 -29.16 -16.86
CA MET A 1 39.69 -28.12 -16.16
C MET A 1 38.49 -28.77 -15.48
N THR A 2 38.42 -28.78 -14.15
CA THR A 2 37.26 -29.29 -13.41
C THR A 2 36.07 -28.35 -13.63
N LYS A 3 35.05 -28.79 -14.38
CA LYS A 3 33.78 -28.04 -14.50
C LYS A 3 33.13 -28.02 -13.11
N THR A 4 32.99 -26.84 -12.51
CA THR A 4 32.34 -26.68 -11.20
C THR A 4 30.84 -26.46 -11.39
N TYR A 5 30.02 -27.40 -10.93
CA TYR A 5 28.55 -27.35 -11.02
C TYR A 5 27.89 -26.77 -9.75
N ALA A 6 28.65 -25.98 -8.98
CA ALA A 6 28.20 -25.47 -7.69
C ALA A 6 27.15 -24.35 -7.84
N ILE A 7 26.13 -24.40 -6.98
CA ILE A 7 25.17 -23.31 -6.79
C ILE A 7 25.85 -22.19 -6.01
N ARG A 8 25.90 -20.98 -6.57
CA ARG A 8 26.50 -19.82 -5.88
C ARG A 8 25.67 -19.45 -4.66
N PRO A 9 26.28 -19.10 -3.51
CA PRO A 9 25.53 -18.84 -2.27
C PRO A 9 24.66 -17.58 -2.39
N LEU A 10 23.43 -17.63 -1.88
CA LEU A 10 22.57 -16.46 -1.75
C LEU A 10 21.60 -16.72 -0.61
N SER A 11 21.68 -15.92 0.44
CA SER A 11 20.68 -15.92 1.51
C SER A 11 19.59 -14.92 1.14
N TYR A 12 18.38 -15.41 0.89
CA TYR A 12 17.20 -14.60 0.55
C TYR A 12 16.11 -14.62 1.64
N SER A 13 16.40 -15.22 2.80
CA SER A 13 15.52 -15.17 3.97
C SER A 13 15.25 -13.75 4.43
N ASN A 14 16.25 -12.87 4.32
CA ASN A 14 16.20 -11.48 4.75
C ASN A 14 15.80 -10.49 3.65
N PHE A 15 15.41 -10.97 2.46
CA PHE A 15 14.97 -10.08 1.38
C PHE A 15 13.65 -9.43 1.76
N THR A 16 13.47 -8.16 1.41
CA THR A 16 12.15 -7.55 1.34
C THR A 16 11.25 -8.33 0.38
N ASN A 17 9.93 -8.11 0.44
CA ASN A 17 9.01 -8.79 -0.47
C ASN A 17 9.28 -8.44 -1.94
N ARG A 18 9.66 -7.19 -2.24
CA ARG A 18 10.02 -6.75 -3.59
C ARG A 18 11.34 -7.34 -4.08
N GLU A 19 12.36 -7.43 -3.24
CA GLU A 19 13.62 -8.11 -3.60
C GLU A 19 13.40 -9.61 -3.87
N PHE A 20 12.55 -10.25 -3.07
CA PHE A 20 12.18 -11.66 -3.24
C PHE A 20 11.38 -11.89 -4.53
N GLU A 21 10.35 -11.08 -4.77
CA GLU A 21 9.57 -11.09 -6.02
C GLU A 21 10.48 -10.95 -7.23
N SER A 22 11.40 -9.98 -7.20
CA SER A 22 12.33 -9.73 -8.30
C SER A 22 13.25 -10.93 -8.57
N LEU A 23 13.71 -11.64 -7.54
CA LEU A 23 14.46 -12.90 -7.71
C LEU A 23 13.61 -13.98 -8.39
N MET A 24 12.36 -14.14 -7.96
CA MET A 24 11.46 -15.17 -8.49
C MET A 24 11.05 -14.88 -9.94
N MET A 25 10.81 -13.62 -10.29
CA MET A 25 10.50 -13.17 -11.66
C MET A 25 11.65 -13.43 -12.62
N ASP A 26 12.87 -13.01 -12.28
CA ASP A 26 14.05 -13.24 -13.13
C ASP A 26 14.30 -14.74 -13.33
N THR A 27 14.11 -15.52 -12.27
CA THR A 27 14.25 -16.98 -12.33
C THR A 27 13.18 -17.62 -13.21
N HIS A 28 11.90 -17.25 -13.03
CA HIS A 28 10.80 -17.72 -13.89
C HIS A 28 11.09 -17.41 -15.36
N GLN A 29 11.52 -16.19 -15.67
CA GLN A 29 11.81 -15.77 -17.04
C GLN A 29 12.90 -16.64 -17.68
N SER A 30 14.01 -16.89 -16.96
CA SER A 30 15.09 -17.75 -17.43
C SER A 30 14.61 -19.19 -17.66
N LEU A 31 13.84 -19.75 -16.71
CA LEU A 31 13.30 -21.11 -16.80
C LEU A 31 12.25 -21.26 -17.93
N ALA A 32 11.40 -20.25 -18.15
CA ALA A 32 10.40 -20.25 -19.20
C ALA A 32 11.06 -20.25 -20.59
N THR A 33 12.07 -19.40 -20.80
CA THR A 33 12.87 -19.39 -22.03
C THR A 33 13.55 -20.73 -22.26
N PHE A 34 14.15 -21.31 -21.21
CA PHE A 34 14.78 -22.62 -21.29
C PHE A 34 13.79 -23.74 -21.62
N SER A 35 12.64 -23.80 -20.94
CA SER A 35 11.64 -24.84 -21.14
C SER A 35 11.02 -24.79 -22.54
N LYS A 36 10.91 -23.60 -23.14
CA LYS A 36 10.43 -23.43 -24.52
C LYS A 36 11.44 -23.98 -25.54
N ALA A 37 12.73 -23.78 -25.30
CA ALA A 37 13.80 -24.25 -26.17
C ALA A 37 14.12 -25.74 -26.00
N ASN A 38 13.89 -26.31 -24.82
CA ASN A 38 14.29 -27.68 -24.46
C ASN A 38 13.07 -28.49 -23.99
N LYS A 39 12.24 -28.93 -24.94
CA LYS A 39 10.98 -29.63 -24.65
C LYS A 39 11.16 -31.01 -23.99
N ASP A 40 12.34 -31.61 -24.16
CA ASP A 40 12.66 -32.93 -23.62
C ASP A 40 12.89 -32.92 -22.10
N GLU A 41 13.08 -31.73 -21.50
CA GLU A 41 13.29 -31.56 -20.07
C GLU A 41 11.96 -31.37 -19.32
N ALA A 42 11.16 -32.43 -19.26
CA ALA A 42 9.79 -32.42 -18.75
C ALA A 42 9.63 -31.88 -17.31
N MET A 43 10.67 -31.97 -16.48
CA MET A 43 10.68 -31.45 -15.11
C MET A 43 10.37 -29.94 -15.07
N TYR A 44 10.95 -29.15 -15.97
CA TYR A 44 10.74 -27.70 -15.96
C TYR A 44 9.32 -27.35 -16.37
N ALA A 45 8.84 -27.91 -17.49
CA ALA A 45 7.48 -27.70 -17.96
C ALA A 45 6.42 -28.06 -16.91
N LYS A 46 6.63 -29.17 -16.17
CA LYS A 46 5.71 -29.63 -15.12
C LYS A 46 5.60 -28.66 -13.94
N HIS A 47 6.70 -27.99 -13.57
CA HIS A 47 6.76 -27.16 -12.36
C HIS A 47 6.68 -25.65 -12.64
N LEU A 48 6.84 -25.22 -13.90
CA LEU A 48 6.82 -23.81 -14.28
C LEU A 48 5.44 -23.16 -14.07
N GLU A 49 4.37 -23.80 -14.53
CA GLU A 49 3.00 -23.28 -14.40
C GLU A 49 2.59 -23.10 -12.92
N PRO A 50 2.72 -24.11 -12.04
CA PRO A 50 2.47 -23.92 -10.61
C PRO A 50 3.34 -22.83 -9.96
N PHE A 51 4.58 -22.66 -10.40
CA PHE A 51 5.46 -21.61 -9.91
C PHE A 51 4.98 -20.22 -10.34
N LYS A 52 4.56 -20.08 -11.60
CA LYS A 52 4.02 -18.83 -12.15
C LYS A 52 2.72 -18.42 -11.46
N THR A 53 1.77 -19.34 -11.29
CA THR A 53 0.50 -19.06 -10.59
C THR A 53 0.76 -18.53 -9.18
N LYS A 54 1.66 -19.17 -8.42
CA LYS A 54 2.00 -18.71 -7.05
C LYS A 54 2.71 -17.36 -7.04
N LEU A 55 3.51 -17.08 -8.07
CA LEU A 55 4.18 -15.79 -8.21
C LEU A 55 3.17 -14.69 -8.51
N ASP A 56 2.18 -14.95 -9.36
CA ASP A 56 1.08 -14.03 -9.66
C ASP A 56 0.24 -13.74 -8.42
N ASP A 57 -0.12 -14.79 -7.66
CA ASP A 57 -0.82 -14.64 -6.38
C ASP A 57 0.00 -13.82 -5.39
N PHE A 58 1.32 -14.01 -5.35
CA PHE A 58 2.21 -13.26 -4.49
C PHE A 58 2.24 -11.78 -4.90
N GLN A 59 2.33 -11.48 -6.20
CA GLN A 59 2.29 -10.11 -6.72
C GLN A 59 0.97 -9.42 -6.42
N ALA A 60 -0.16 -10.11 -6.61
CA ALA A 60 -1.48 -9.60 -6.27
C ALA A 60 -1.58 -9.24 -4.77
N GLN A 61 -1.08 -10.12 -3.89
CA GLN A 61 -1.03 -9.86 -2.45
C GLN A 61 -0.14 -8.65 -2.09
N LEU A 62 0.98 -8.45 -2.78
CA LEU A 62 1.82 -7.27 -2.57
C LEU A 62 1.18 -5.98 -3.06
N ALA A 63 0.50 -6.02 -4.22
CA ALA A 63 -0.19 -4.86 -4.77
C ALA A 63 -1.28 -4.35 -3.82
N VAL A 64 -2.04 -5.25 -3.18
CA VAL A 64 -3.05 -4.89 -2.16
C VAL A 64 -2.44 -4.21 -0.93
N VAL A 65 -1.18 -4.51 -0.59
CA VAL A 65 -0.50 -3.91 0.59
C VAL A 65 0.15 -2.58 0.24
N GLU A 66 0.60 -2.40 -1.00
CA GLU A 66 1.27 -1.19 -1.46
C GLU A 66 0.33 -0.09 -1.96
N THR A 67 -0.98 -0.35 -2.06
CA THR A 67 -1.95 0.73 -2.19
C THR A 67 -1.77 1.65 -0.98
N LYS A 68 -1.27 2.86 -1.24
CA LYS A 68 -0.93 3.93 -0.28
C LYS A 68 -2.16 4.51 0.44
N GLU A 69 -3.11 3.68 0.81
CA GLU A 69 -4.40 4.12 1.33
C GLU A 69 -4.30 4.65 2.76
N SER A 70 -3.31 4.19 3.55
CA SER A 70 -3.08 4.68 4.91
C SER A 70 -2.52 6.11 4.96
N SER A 71 -1.68 6.52 4.01
CA SER A 71 -1.21 7.91 3.91
C SER A 71 -2.32 8.85 3.44
N ASN A 72 -3.23 8.36 2.59
CA ASN A 72 -4.35 9.16 2.11
C ASN A 72 -5.38 9.41 3.21
N LEU A 73 -5.64 8.42 4.08
CA LEU A 73 -6.68 8.55 5.12
C LEU A 73 -6.39 9.68 6.11
N THR A 74 -5.13 9.87 6.52
CA THR A 74 -4.74 10.96 7.45
C THR A 74 -4.90 12.34 6.82
N GLU A 75 -4.64 12.46 5.52
CA GLU A 75 -4.76 13.73 4.80
C GLU A 75 -6.23 14.11 4.59
N VAL A 76 -7.08 13.16 4.15
CA VAL A 76 -8.50 13.43 3.97
C VAL A 76 -9.21 13.69 5.31
N ASP A 77 -8.78 13.04 6.38
CA ASP A 77 -9.23 13.30 7.75
C ASP A 77 -8.89 14.73 8.20
N ARG A 78 -7.64 15.16 7.98
CA ARG A 78 -7.22 16.54 8.26
C ARG A 78 -8.00 17.57 7.44
N ASN A 79 -8.29 17.28 6.17
CA ASN A 79 -9.10 18.16 5.32
C ASN A 79 -10.55 18.25 5.80
N ARG A 80 -11.14 17.12 6.22
CA ARG A 80 -12.46 17.05 6.85
C ARG A 80 -12.52 17.89 8.12
N ASP A 81 -11.57 17.71 9.02
CA ASP A 81 -11.43 18.50 10.25
C ASP A 81 -11.32 20.00 9.94
N SER A 82 -10.48 20.36 8.97
CA SER A 82 -10.29 21.75 8.57
C SER A 82 -11.57 22.37 8.02
N ALA A 83 -12.33 21.65 7.20
CA ALA A 83 -13.60 22.11 6.66
C ALA A 83 -14.64 22.34 7.77
N LEU A 84 -14.75 21.39 8.71
CA LEU A 84 -15.62 21.51 9.87
C LEU A 84 -15.24 22.69 10.76
N VAL A 85 -13.97 22.79 11.14
CA VAL A 85 -13.46 23.90 11.97
C VAL A 85 -13.72 25.24 11.28
N GLY A 86 -13.55 25.31 9.96
CA GLY A 86 -13.89 26.48 9.15
C GLY A 86 -15.36 26.88 9.26
N LEU A 87 -16.28 25.93 9.08
CA LEU A 87 -17.73 26.16 9.20
C LEU A 87 -18.11 26.69 10.61
N PHE A 88 -17.62 26.03 11.67
CA PHE A 88 -17.90 26.45 13.05
C PHE A 88 -17.29 27.82 13.37
N THR A 89 -16.11 28.12 12.84
CA THR A 89 -15.44 29.40 13.06
C THR A 89 -16.21 30.55 12.41
N LEU A 90 -16.70 30.36 11.18
CA LEU A 90 -17.51 31.36 10.50
C LEU A 90 -18.84 31.59 11.21
N HIS A 91 -19.53 30.52 11.64
CA HIS A 91 -20.76 30.65 12.45
C HIS A 91 -20.53 31.48 13.71
N ARG A 92 -19.43 31.24 14.45
CA ARG A 92 -19.04 32.04 15.62
C ARG A 92 -18.75 33.50 15.29
N GLY A 93 -18.25 33.79 14.09
CA GLY A 93 -18.00 35.15 13.60
C GLY A 93 -19.26 36.03 13.59
N PHE A 94 -20.44 35.42 13.42
CA PHE A 94 -21.73 36.13 13.43
C PHE A 94 -22.24 36.50 14.84
N ALA A 95 -21.58 36.08 15.92
CA ALA A 95 -22.07 36.26 17.29
C ALA A 95 -22.28 37.73 17.71
N LYS A 96 -21.61 38.69 17.06
CA LYS A 96 -21.71 40.13 17.36
C LYS A 96 -22.36 40.94 16.23
N ILE A 97 -23.01 40.27 15.27
CA ILE A 97 -23.64 40.98 14.15
C ILE A 97 -24.86 41.77 14.63
N LYS A 98 -25.04 42.98 14.08
CA LYS A 98 -26.13 43.90 14.45
C LYS A 98 -27.34 43.83 13.52
N ASP A 99 -27.18 43.23 12.34
CA ASP A 99 -28.28 43.02 11.40
C ASP A 99 -29.28 42.02 11.97
N THR A 100 -30.56 42.40 12.03
CA THR A 100 -31.62 41.61 12.66
C THR A 100 -31.81 40.26 11.98
N LYS A 101 -31.79 40.22 10.63
CA LYS A 101 -32.01 38.97 9.87
C LYS A 101 -30.86 38.01 10.07
N LEU A 102 -29.62 38.50 10.01
CA LEU A 102 -28.43 37.67 10.23
C LEU A 102 -28.33 37.20 11.68
N LYS A 103 -28.77 38.02 12.64
CA LYS A 103 -28.82 37.63 14.06
C LYS A 103 -29.82 36.50 14.31
N GLU A 104 -31.01 36.56 13.72
CA GLU A 104 -32.03 35.49 13.82
C GLU A 104 -31.52 34.18 13.21
N ALA A 105 -30.89 34.24 12.04
CA ALA A 105 -30.28 33.08 11.41
C ALA A 105 -29.14 32.48 12.26
N HIS A 106 -28.29 33.32 12.87
CA HIS A 106 -27.24 32.86 13.78
C HIS A 106 -27.81 32.14 15.02
N GLU A 107 -28.81 32.72 15.69
CA GLU A 107 -29.44 32.12 16.87
C GLU A 107 -30.18 30.83 16.53
N THR A 108 -30.76 30.72 15.33
CA THR A 108 -31.40 29.49 14.84
C THR A 108 -30.40 28.32 14.73
N LEU A 109 -29.19 28.59 14.25
CA LEU A 109 -28.16 27.56 14.06
C LEU A 109 -27.35 27.25 15.33
N LYS A 110 -27.30 28.18 16.28
CA LYS A 110 -26.53 28.07 17.52
C LYS A 110 -26.78 26.78 18.32
N PRO A 111 -28.01 26.32 18.59
CA PRO A 111 -28.23 25.06 19.30
C PRO A 111 -27.72 23.85 18.51
N VAL A 112 -27.79 23.88 17.18
CA VAL A 112 -27.26 22.81 16.32
C VAL A 112 -25.74 22.74 16.45
N PHE A 113 -25.03 23.85 16.24
CA PHE A 113 -23.57 23.88 16.37
C PHE A 113 -23.08 23.59 17.80
N ALA A 114 -23.86 23.95 18.83
CA ALA A 114 -23.52 23.62 20.21
C ALA A 114 -23.55 22.10 20.49
N LYS A 115 -24.48 21.37 19.87
CA LYS A 115 -24.61 19.91 20.01
C LYS A 115 -23.40 19.16 19.46
N TYR A 116 -22.86 19.60 18.34
CA TYR A 116 -21.74 18.95 17.65
C TYR A 116 -20.39 19.62 17.95
N LYS A 117 -20.27 20.28 19.11
CA LYS A 117 -19.03 20.91 19.52
C LYS A 117 -17.94 19.85 19.70
N ASP A 118 -16.72 20.16 19.26
CA ASP A 118 -15.54 19.30 19.42
C ASP A 118 -15.63 17.93 18.69
N ILE A 119 -16.51 17.82 17.68
CA ILE A 119 -16.71 16.61 16.86
C ILE A 119 -15.41 16.03 16.27
N THR A 120 -14.43 16.88 15.93
CA THR A 120 -13.11 16.49 15.38
C THR A 120 -12.19 15.82 16.43
N LYS A 121 -12.62 15.70 17.69
CA LYS A 121 -11.88 14.99 18.75
C LYS A 121 -12.41 13.58 18.97
N HIS A 122 -13.50 13.20 18.30
CA HIS A 122 -14.07 11.87 18.42
C HIS A 122 -13.30 10.87 17.56
N SER A 123 -13.59 9.58 17.70
CA SER A 123 -13.04 8.58 16.79
C SER A 123 -13.66 8.75 15.40
N ASN A 124 -12.92 8.41 14.34
CA ASN A 124 -13.36 8.66 12.96
C ASN A 124 -14.73 8.04 12.62
N ASP A 125 -15.06 6.87 13.20
CA ASP A 125 -16.37 6.23 13.01
C ASP A 125 -17.50 7.06 13.65
N VAL A 126 -17.26 7.59 14.86
CA VAL A 126 -18.22 8.43 15.60
C VAL A 126 -18.36 9.78 14.92
N GLU A 127 -17.24 10.42 14.59
CA GLU A 127 -17.19 11.67 13.86
C GLU A 127 -17.96 11.56 12.53
N THR A 128 -17.72 10.52 11.74
CA THR A 128 -18.43 10.30 10.47
C THR A 128 -19.95 10.24 10.66
N ALA A 129 -20.42 9.52 11.68
CA ALA A 129 -21.85 9.41 11.98
C ALA A 129 -22.44 10.76 12.40
N GLU A 130 -21.72 11.51 13.24
CA GLU A 130 -22.14 12.81 13.73
C GLU A 130 -22.10 13.90 12.65
N ILE A 131 -21.13 13.88 11.74
CA ILE A 131 -21.07 14.79 10.58
C ILE A 131 -22.26 14.54 9.67
N LYS A 132 -22.56 13.27 9.35
CA LYS A 132 -23.74 12.92 8.54
C LYS A 132 -25.03 13.39 9.20
N SER A 133 -25.14 13.24 10.52
CA SER A 133 -26.27 13.75 11.30
C SER A 133 -26.35 15.29 11.26
N LEU A 134 -25.22 16.00 11.43
CA LEU A 134 -25.14 17.45 11.35
C LEU A 134 -25.55 17.96 9.97
N LEU A 135 -24.98 17.40 8.91
CA LEU A 135 -25.28 17.78 7.52
C LEU A 135 -26.76 17.56 7.19
N LYS A 136 -27.33 16.44 7.66
CA LYS A 136 -28.77 16.18 7.54
C LYS A 136 -29.60 17.26 8.25
N THR A 137 -29.30 17.55 9.51
CA THR A 137 -30.01 18.62 10.26
C THR A 137 -29.89 19.98 9.54
N LEU A 138 -28.70 20.34 9.03
CA LEU A 138 -28.50 21.61 8.34
C LEU A 138 -29.21 21.70 6.97
N SER A 139 -29.59 20.57 6.38
CA SER A 139 -30.38 20.51 5.14
C SER A 139 -31.89 20.68 5.36
N GLU A 140 -32.37 20.57 6.60
CA GLU A 140 -33.79 20.68 6.95
C GLU A 140 -34.19 22.14 7.23
N THR A 141 -35.45 22.49 6.96
CA THR A 141 -36.04 23.78 7.38
C THR A 141 -36.29 23.75 8.90
N PRO A 142 -35.96 24.81 9.67
CA PRO A 142 -35.53 26.15 9.25
C PRO A 142 -34.01 26.34 9.09
N TYR A 143 -33.20 25.32 9.33
CA TYR A 143 -31.74 25.44 9.39
C TYR A 143 -31.11 25.75 8.03
N HIS A 144 -31.60 25.15 6.94
CA HIS A 144 -31.11 25.41 5.59
C HIS A 144 -31.29 26.88 5.16
N GLU A 145 -32.42 27.48 5.52
CA GLU A 145 -32.70 28.90 5.26
C GLU A 145 -31.75 29.80 6.05
N ALA A 146 -31.46 29.44 7.31
CA ALA A 146 -30.50 30.16 8.13
C ALA A 146 -29.05 30.04 7.59
N VAL A 147 -28.64 28.86 7.12
CA VAL A 147 -27.33 28.65 6.46
C VAL A 147 -27.20 29.54 5.23
N THR A 148 -28.25 29.56 4.40
CA THR A 148 -28.30 30.39 3.18
C THR A 148 -28.26 31.88 3.51
N SER A 149 -29.03 32.31 4.53
CA SER A 149 -29.07 33.71 4.97
C SER A 149 -27.72 34.21 5.49
N LEU A 150 -26.94 33.35 6.16
CA LEU A 150 -25.59 33.68 6.61
C LEU A 150 -24.51 33.54 5.51
N GLY A 151 -24.87 33.09 4.30
CA GLY A 151 -23.91 32.85 3.22
C GLY A 151 -22.96 31.68 3.49
N LEU A 152 -23.35 30.73 4.36
CA LEU A 152 -22.51 29.59 4.74
C LEU A 152 -22.58 28.42 3.76
N THR A 153 -23.42 28.50 2.72
CA THR A 153 -23.62 27.43 1.73
C THR A 153 -22.31 26.89 1.14
N PRO A 154 -21.33 27.71 0.69
CA PRO A 154 -20.08 27.18 0.15
C PRO A 154 -19.28 26.34 1.17
N MET A 155 -19.34 26.70 2.45
CA MET A 155 -18.65 25.97 3.51
C MET A 155 -19.38 24.69 3.88
N LEU A 156 -20.72 24.69 3.85
CA LEU A 156 -21.49 23.47 4.00
C LEU A 156 -21.16 22.48 2.88
N THR A 157 -21.10 22.95 1.62
CA THR A 157 -20.67 22.13 0.47
C THR A 157 -19.24 21.60 0.65
N ALA A 158 -18.31 22.42 1.17
CA ALA A 158 -16.95 21.96 1.45
C ALA A 158 -16.90 20.82 2.48
N VAL A 159 -17.73 20.88 3.52
CA VAL A 159 -17.85 19.80 4.52
C VAL A 159 -18.47 18.54 3.90
N VAL A 160 -19.50 18.68 3.06
CA VAL A 160 -20.10 17.55 2.32
C VAL A 160 -19.03 16.85 1.47
N ASN A 161 -18.31 17.60 0.64
CA ASN A 161 -17.29 17.05 -0.24
C ASN A 161 -16.16 16.38 0.54
N ALA A 162 -15.68 17.00 1.62
CA ALA A 162 -14.63 16.41 2.45
C ALA A 162 -15.09 15.11 3.15
N GLN A 163 -16.35 15.03 3.56
CA GLN A 163 -16.92 13.80 4.11
C GLN A 163 -17.05 12.71 3.05
N GLU A 164 -17.48 13.04 1.83
CA GLU A 164 -17.57 12.09 0.72
C GLU A 164 -16.19 11.55 0.32
N GLU A 165 -15.18 12.42 0.26
CA GLU A 165 -13.79 12.01 0.02
C GLU A 165 -13.28 11.06 1.10
N TYR A 166 -13.55 11.37 2.38
CA TYR A 166 -13.21 10.49 3.49
C TYR A 166 -13.87 9.12 3.35
N ASP A 167 -15.19 9.07 3.11
CA ASP A 167 -15.96 7.82 2.96
C ASP A 167 -15.40 6.96 1.80
N GLN A 168 -15.03 7.58 0.68
CA GLN A 168 -14.46 6.88 -0.47
C GLN A 168 -13.09 6.26 -0.14
N VAL A 169 -12.20 7.01 0.51
CA VAL A 169 -10.86 6.51 0.88
C VAL A 169 -10.97 5.44 1.95
N GLU A 170 -11.83 5.63 2.95
CA GLU A 170 -12.07 4.66 4.00
C GLU A 170 -12.65 3.34 3.46
N SER A 171 -13.62 3.41 2.56
CA SER A 171 -14.21 2.24 1.90
C SER A 171 -13.16 1.42 1.13
N LYS A 172 -12.31 2.11 0.35
CA LYS A 172 -11.17 1.48 -0.35
C LYS A 172 -10.20 0.84 0.64
N ALA A 173 -9.84 1.55 1.72
CA ALA A 173 -8.97 1.03 2.77
C ALA A 173 -9.56 -0.21 3.46
N ARG A 174 -10.87 -0.24 3.74
CA ARG A 174 -11.56 -1.40 4.30
C ARG A 174 -11.59 -2.56 3.32
N ALA A 175 -11.85 -2.32 2.03
CA ALA A 175 -11.82 -3.33 0.98
C ALA A 175 -10.42 -3.96 0.82
N SER A 176 -9.36 -3.14 0.76
CA SER A 176 -7.98 -3.60 0.68
C SER A 176 -7.56 -4.40 1.93
N LYS A 177 -7.94 -3.95 3.13
CA LYS A 177 -7.72 -4.71 4.38
C LYS A 177 -8.44 -6.06 4.36
N SER A 178 -9.65 -6.11 3.83
CA SER A 178 -10.45 -7.34 3.74
C SER A 178 -9.92 -8.30 2.67
N ALA A 179 -9.37 -7.78 1.57
CA ALA A 179 -8.72 -8.55 0.51
C ALA A 179 -7.35 -9.12 0.93
N LYS A 180 -6.73 -8.55 1.96
CA LYS A 180 -5.47 -9.03 2.52
C LYS A 180 -5.70 -10.26 3.39
N GLU A 181 -5.49 -11.45 2.82
CA GLU A 181 -5.47 -12.69 3.59
C GLU A 181 -4.24 -12.74 4.49
N VAL A 182 -4.45 -12.59 5.80
CA VAL A 182 -3.38 -12.61 6.80
C VAL A 182 -2.64 -13.95 6.74
N GLY A 183 -1.33 -13.90 6.49
CA GLY A 183 -0.48 -15.09 6.40
C GLY A 183 -0.29 -15.64 4.97
N LYS A 184 -1.15 -15.31 4.01
CA LYS A 184 -1.04 -15.80 2.62
C LYS A 184 0.28 -15.38 1.97
N THR A 185 0.72 -14.13 2.16
CA THR A 185 2.04 -13.66 1.66
C THR A 185 3.19 -14.51 2.21
N ARG A 186 3.15 -14.89 3.49
CA ARG A 186 4.20 -15.71 4.12
C ARG A 186 4.16 -17.16 3.61
N GLN A 187 2.96 -17.70 3.44
CA GLN A 187 2.76 -19.02 2.86
C GLN A 187 3.29 -19.07 1.41
N LEU A 188 2.83 -18.16 0.54
CA LEU A 188 3.28 -18.05 -0.84
C LEU A 188 4.80 -17.87 -0.94
N ARG A 189 5.40 -17.06 -0.07
CA ARG A 189 6.86 -16.91 0.00
C ARG A 189 7.57 -18.23 0.32
N THR A 190 7.02 -19.01 1.23
CA THR A 190 7.58 -20.32 1.61
C THR A 190 7.47 -21.31 0.45
N GLU A 191 6.30 -21.38 -0.18
CA GLU A 191 6.07 -22.27 -1.32
C GLU A 191 6.91 -21.91 -2.54
N LEU A 192 7.03 -20.61 -2.86
CA LEU A 192 7.91 -20.10 -3.92
C LEU A 192 9.37 -20.42 -3.62
N SER A 193 9.81 -20.31 -2.36
CA SER A 193 11.17 -20.66 -1.95
C SER A 193 11.46 -22.15 -2.19
N THR A 194 10.50 -23.03 -1.85
CA THR A 194 10.64 -24.47 -2.07
C THR A 194 10.74 -24.82 -3.56
N SER A 195 9.87 -24.25 -4.40
CA SER A 195 9.92 -24.47 -5.85
C SER A 195 11.21 -23.91 -6.46
N TYR A 196 11.64 -22.72 -6.03
CA TYR A 196 12.90 -22.12 -6.45
C TYR A 196 14.10 -23.01 -6.10
N ASP A 197 14.19 -23.48 -4.86
CA ASP A 197 15.27 -24.37 -4.42
C ASP A 197 15.27 -25.70 -5.18
N LEU A 198 14.09 -26.23 -5.50
CA LEU A 198 13.96 -27.42 -6.35
C LEU A 198 14.58 -27.17 -7.73
N PHE A 199 14.22 -26.08 -8.42
CA PHE A 199 14.82 -25.73 -9.71
C PHE A 199 16.34 -25.61 -9.62
N MET A 200 16.84 -24.90 -8.60
CA MET A 200 18.28 -24.70 -8.42
C MET A 200 19.03 -26.02 -8.21
N ARG A 201 18.55 -26.87 -7.30
CA ARG A 201 19.19 -28.17 -6.97
C ARG A 201 19.10 -29.15 -8.12
N TYR A 202 17.93 -29.25 -8.77
CA TYR A 202 17.75 -30.13 -9.91
C TYR A 202 18.62 -29.72 -11.08
N THR A 203 18.70 -28.43 -11.41
CA THR A 203 19.54 -27.93 -12.50
C THR A 203 21.01 -28.24 -12.25
N ALA A 204 21.50 -28.01 -11.02
CA ALA A 204 22.88 -28.32 -10.64
C ALA A 204 23.18 -29.82 -10.75
N ALA A 205 22.34 -30.66 -10.15
CA ALA A 205 22.50 -32.11 -10.19
C ALA A 205 22.41 -32.67 -11.62
N SER A 206 21.48 -32.16 -12.44
CA SER A 206 21.31 -32.62 -13.83
C SER A 206 22.47 -32.17 -14.71
N ALA A 207 23.01 -30.96 -14.50
CA ALA A 207 24.18 -30.50 -15.23
C ALA A 207 25.46 -31.32 -14.89
N GLU A 208 25.56 -31.80 -13.65
CA GLU A 208 26.65 -32.67 -13.20
C GLU A 208 26.49 -34.12 -13.68
N ALA A 209 25.27 -34.67 -13.60
CA ALA A 209 24.95 -36.04 -14.00
C ALA A 209 24.98 -36.25 -15.52
N TYR A 210 24.68 -35.20 -16.30
CA TYR A 210 24.62 -35.24 -17.76
C TYR A 210 25.51 -34.15 -18.39
N PRO A 211 26.85 -34.26 -18.34
CA PRO A 211 27.77 -33.25 -18.87
C PRO A 211 27.65 -33.02 -20.39
N GLU A 212 27.10 -33.99 -21.11
CA GLU A 212 26.80 -33.94 -22.55
C GLU A 212 25.63 -32.99 -22.87
N LYS A 213 24.74 -32.75 -21.89
CA LYS A 213 23.61 -31.81 -22.00
C LYS A 213 24.06 -30.39 -21.69
N GLU A 214 24.76 -29.76 -22.63
CA GLU A 214 25.35 -28.43 -22.44
C GLU A 214 24.32 -27.35 -22.05
N HIS A 215 23.08 -27.45 -22.53
CA HIS A 215 21.99 -26.54 -22.20
C HIS A 215 21.71 -26.47 -20.69
N LEU A 216 21.85 -27.58 -19.94
CA LEU A 216 21.68 -27.59 -18.48
C LEU A 216 22.82 -26.85 -17.77
N THR A 217 24.05 -26.98 -18.28
CA THR A 217 25.21 -26.24 -17.76
C THR A 217 25.05 -24.74 -18.03
N GLN A 218 24.51 -24.37 -19.20
CA GLN A 218 24.22 -22.98 -19.54
C GLN A 218 23.11 -22.40 -18.65
N LEU A 219 22.03 -23.14 -18.42
CA LEU A 219 20.96 -22.73 -17.51
C LEU A 219 21.50 -22.50 -16.09
N LEU A 220 22.31 -23.42 -15.57
CA LEU A 220 22.93 -23.25 -14.24
C LEU A 220 23.78 -21.97 -14.15
N LYS A 221 24.53 -21.65 -15.20
CA LYS A 221 25.31 -20.40 -15.27
C LYS A 221 24.40 -19.18 -15.23
N GLU A 222 23.29 -19.19 -15.96
CA GLU A 222 22.34 -18.08 -15.99
C GLU A 222 21.63 -17.88 -14.64
N LEU A 223 21.17 -18.97 -14.00
CA LEU A 223 20.59 -18.92 -12.67
C LEU A 223 21.58 -18.40 -11.62
N ASN A 224 22.85 -18.79 -11.72
CA ASN A 224 23.93 -18.26 -10.88
C ASN A 224 24.21 -16.78 -11.14
N ARG A 225 24.08 -16.31 -12.39
CA ARG A 225 24.21 -14.89 -12.75
C ARG A 225 23.11 -14.06 -12.10
N ILE A 226 21.85 -14.53 -12.13
CA ILE A 226 20.73 -13.90 -11.43
C ILE A 226 21.04 -13.78 -9.94
N ARG A 227 21.48 -14.88 -9.30
CA ARG A 227 21.81 -14.89 -7.87
C ARG A 227 22.92 -13.90 -7.50
N ASP A 228 23.97 -13.83 -8.30
CA ASP A 228 25.05 -12.87 -8.06
C ASP A 228 24.63 -11.42 -8.30
N SER A 229 23.76 -11.17 -9.29
CA SER A 229 23.17 -9.85 -9.51
C SER A 229 22.40 -9.39 -8.27
N LYS A 230 21.49 -10.25 -7.73
CA LYS A 230 20.76 -9.93 -6.50
C LYS A 230 21.68 -9.78 -5.28
N ARG A 231 22.72 -10.59 -5.16
CA ARG A 231 23.72 -10.45 -4.09
C ARG A 231 24.39 -9.08 -4.13
N ARG A 232 24.86 -8.65 -5.31
CA ARG A 232 25.55 -7.36 -5.49
C ARG A 232 24.65 -6.20 -5.11
N LEU A 233 23.41 -6.19 -5.62
CA LEU A 233 22.42 -5.14 -5.33
C LEU A 233 22.20 -4.98 -3.81
N ILE A 234 22.07 -6.08 -3.08
CA ILE A 234 21.84 -6.02 -1.62
C ILE A 234 23.09 -5.57 -0.87
N THR A 235 24.27 -6.02 -1.30
CA THR A 235 25.53 -5.57 -0.67
C THR A 235 25.81 -4.09 -0.92
N SER A 236 25.49 -3.55 -2.10
CA SER A 236 25.61 -2.12 -2.38
C SER A 236 24.59 -1.31 -1.58
N SER A 237 23.31 -1.72 -1.57
CA SER A 237 22.27 -1.02 -0.81
C SER A 237 22.53 -0.99 0.70
N LYS A 238 23.18 -2.02 1.27
CA LYS A 238 23.62 -2.02 2.68
C LYS A 238 24.82 -1.11 2.93
N LYS A 239 25.70 -0.91 1.94
CA LYS A 239 26.85 -0.01 2.04
C LYS A 239 26.38 1.45 2.01
N ASP A 240 25.45 1.77 1.11
CA ASP A 240 24.84 3.10 0.98
C ASP A 240 23.98 3.49 2.19
N LYS A 241 23.32 2.52 2.83
CA LYS A 241 22.58 2.76 4.07
C LYS A 241 23.49 3.01 5.29
N LYS A 242 24.76 2.61 5.22
CA LYS A 242 25.79 2.88 6.25
C LYS A 242 26.55 4.19 6.04
N THR A 243 26.46 4.80 4.85
CA THR A 243 27.17 6.04 4.49
C THR A 243 26.30 7.28 4.44
N LYS A 244 24.99 7.22 4.76
CA LYS A 244 24.26 8.44 5.12
C LYS A 244 24.81 8.95 6.47
N PRO A 245 25.50 10.10 6.53
CA PRO A 245 25.89 10.68 7.80
C PRO A 245 24.61 11.04 8.55
N ALA A 246 24.53 10.65 9.82
CA ALA A 246 23.60 11.29 10.74
C ALA A 246 23.95 12.79 10.74
N GLU A 247 23.02 13.59 10.24
CA GLU A 247 23.07 15.05 10.35
C GLU A 247 23.23 15.37 11.85
N PRO A 248 24.30 16.03 12.28
CA PRO A 248 24.49 16.32 13.69
C PRO A 248 23.40 17.31 14.11
N ALA A 249 22.61 16.90 15.10
CA ALA A 249 21.68 17.77 15.80
C ALA A 249 22.46 19.00 16.29
N GLN A 250 22.21 20.16 15.67
CA GLN A 250 22.64 21.44 16.20
C GLN A 250 21.82 21.71 17.47
N ALA A 251 22.45 21.48 18.61
CA ALA A 251 22.09 22.08 19.87
C ALA A 251 23.00 23.29 20.09
N ALA A 252 22.41 24.50 20.11
CA ALA A 252 22.90 25.75 20.72
C ALA A 252 21.95 26.86 20.25
N GLY A 253 21.38 27.73 21.07
CA GLY A 253 21.41 27.98 22.51
C GLY A 253 20.33 29.03 22.79
#